data_AF-A0A914KA44-F1
#
_entry.id   AF-A0A914KA44-F1
#
_cell.length_a   1.000
_cell.length_b   1.000
_cell.length_c   1.000
_cell.angle_alpha   90.00
_cell.angle_beta   90.00
_cell.angle_gamma   90.00
#
_symmetry.space_group_name_H-M   'P 1'
#
loop_
_entity.id
_entity.type
_entity.pdbx_description
1 polymer ?
#
loop_
_entity_poly.entity_id
_entity_poly.type
_entity_poly.pdbx_seq_one_letter_code
_entity_poly.pdbx_strand_id
1 'polypeptide(L)'
;MKNNLKLNTLNIVLKKDWKNAISTFEHGELILKNYHRGWCLDEEKKTVTRFTDEQKKFMEDLFEEGLKEKGNTVRPEVAKQKMKEAKDNNGNPMFKPIECLSKQQIKSFFGTLAKKYKQRTMERDFELRELRIEISNNARNLGNE
;
A
#
# COMPACT_ATOMS: atom_id res chain seq x y z
N MET A 1 19.81 63.47 17.34
CA MET A 1 18.91 62.39 17.82
C MET A 1 18.03 61.92 16.67
N LYS A 2 17.97 60.60 16.46
CA LYS A 2 16.87 59.84 15.81
C LYS A 2 16.72 60.09 14.29
N ASN A 3 16.82 59.13 13.36
CA ASN A 3 16.49 57.71 13.43
C ASN A 3 17.22 56.90 12.35
N ASN A 4 18.24 56.16 12.78
CA ASN A 4 18.93 55.10 12.04
C ASN A 4 18.08 53.81 12.01
N LEU A 5 16.80 53.90 11.60
CA LEU A 5 15.81 52.83 11.81
C LEU A 5 15.04 52.38 10.57
N LYS A 6 15.30 52.92 9.38
CA LYS A 6 14.58 52.50 8.16
C LYS A 6 15.29 51.44 7.30
N LEU A 7 16.56 51.12 7.57
CA LEU A 7 17.29 50.13 6.77
C LEU A 7 17.30 48.72 7.39
N ASN A 8 16.78 48.53 8.61
CA ASN A 8 16.84 47.23 9.30
C ASN A 8 15.55 46.41 9.21
N THR A 9 14.45 46.98 8.73
CA THR A 9 13.18 46.26 8.55
C THR A 9 13.07 45.53 7.20
N LEU A 10 13.76 46.00 6.16
CA LEU A 10 13.77 45.32 4.85
C LEU A 10 14.61 44.05 4.83
N ASN A 11 15.64 43.94 5.68
CA ASN A 11 16.52 42.78 5.72
C ASN A 11 16.00 41.60 6.55
N ILE A 12 15.00 41.80 7.41
CA ILE A 12 14.48 40.74 8.28
C ILE A 12 13.46 39.85 7.53
N VAL A 13 12.74 40.40 6.55
CA VAL A 13 11.71 39.65 5.82
C VAL A 13 12.27 38.91 4.59
N LEU A 14 13.40 39.36 4.04
CA LEU A 14 13.99 38.79 2.82
C LEU A 14 14.86 37.54 3.02
N LYS A 15 15.07 37.09 4.26
CA LYS A 15 15.98 35.96 4.55
C LYS A 15 15.33 34.59 4.68
N LYS A 16 14.01 34.44 4.43
CA LYS A 16 13.37 33.14 4.68
C LYS A 16 13.12 32.25 3.48
N ASP A 17 12.89 32.74 2.27
CA ASP A 17 12.81 31.84 1.09
C ASP A 17 12.99 32.63 -0.22
N TRP A 18 14.24 32.84 -0.64
CA TRP A 18 14.56 33.43 -1.95
C TRP A 18 14.42 32.44 -3.10
N LYS A 19 14.13 31.16 -2.82
CA LYS A 19 14.21 30.08 -3.82
C LYS A 19 13.13 30.13 -4.91
N ASN A 20 12.07 30.93 -4.77
CA ASN A 20 10.95 30.92 -5.72
C ASN A 20 10.38 32.29 -6.12
N ALA A 21 11.05 33.40 -5.76
CA ALA A 21 10.59 34.74 -6.13
C ALA A 21 11.48 35.31 -7.25
N ILE A 22 11.03 35.22 -8.50
CA ILE A 22 11.60 36.03 -9.58
C ILE A 22 10.76 37.30 -9.66
N SER A 23 11.34 38.44 -9.29
CA SER A 23 10.72 39.75 -9.48
C SER A 23 10.88 40.19 -10.93
N THR A 24 9.81 40.72 -11.52
CA THR A 24 9.89 41.50 -12.76
C THR A 24 9.41 42.91 -12.48
N PHE A 25 10.12 43.89 -13.04
CA PHE A 25 9.86 45.31 -12.85
C PHE A 25 9.07 45.82 -14.06
N GLU A 26 7.81 46.16 -13.87
CA GLU A 26 7.03 46.89 -14.86
C GLU A 26 6.33 48.06 -14.16
N HIS A 27 6.37 49.24 -14.80
CA HIS A 27 5.67 50.45 -14.36
C HIS A 27 5.95 50.92 -12.92
N GLY A 28 7.16 50.68 -12.40
CA GLY A 28 7.61 51.26 -11.13
C GLY A 28 7.04 50.62 -9.85
N GLU A 29 6.24 49.56 -9.97
CA GLU A 29 5.72 48.80 -8.82
C GLU A 29 6.20 47.33 -8.86
N LEU A 30 6.57 46.82 -7.70
CA LEU A 30 6.92 45.41 -7.50
C LEU A 30 5.64 44.58 -7.44
N ILE A 31 5.28 43.95 -8.57
CA ILE A 31 4.13 43.04 -8.62
C ILE A 31 4.58 41.64 -8.19
N LEU A 32 4.16 41.23 -6.99
CA LEU A 32 4.26 39.83 -6.55
C LEU A 32 3.23 38.99 -7.31
N LYS A 33 3.62 38.41 -8.45
CA LYS A 33 2.82 37.38 -9.12
C LYS A 33 2.83 36.12 -8.26
N ASN A 34 1.78 35.96 -7.47
CA ASN A 34 1.51 34.71 -6.77
C ASN A 34 1.07 33.69 -7.83
N TYR A 35 2.02 32.98 -8.45
CA TYR A 35 1.72 31.82 -9.27
C TYR A 35 1.06 30.79 -8.37
N HIS A 36 -0.27 30.75 -8.44
CA HIS A 36 -1.09 29.74 -7.83
C HIS A 36 -0.52 28.36 -8.16
N ARG A 37 0.04 27.70 -7.14
CA ARG A 37 -0.14 26.28 -6.77
C ARG A 37 -0.74 25.39 -7.87
N GLY A 38 -0.06 25.25 -8.98
CA GLY A 38 -0.29 24.20 -9.98
C GLY A 38 0.97 23.34 -10.00
N TRP A 39 0.81 22.02 -9.90
CA TRP A 39 1.83 20.96 -10.00
C TRP A 39 2.47 20.41 -8.73
N CYS A 40 2.35 21.04 -7.56
CA CYS A 40 2.78 20.40 -6.31
C CYS A 40 2.07 21.05 -5.11
N LEU A 41 0.81 20.69 -4.89
CA LEU A 41 0.32 20.69 -3.52
C LEU A 41 0.99 19.50 -2.88
N ASP A 42 1.93 19.73 -1.97
CA ASP A 42 2.35 18.71 -1.01
C ASP A 42 1.11 18.37 -0.17
N GLU A 43 0.24 17.52 -0.68
CA GLU A 43 -0.71 16.81 0.16
C GLU A 43 0.16 16.15 1.23
N GLU A 44 -0.03 16.54 2.50
CA GLU A 44 0.64 15.91 3.63
C GLU A 44 0.67 14.41 3.37
N LYS A 45 1.88 13.85 3.18
CA LYS A 45 2.06 12.47 2.73
C LYS A 45 1.18 11.61 3.62
N LYS A 46 0.05 11.13 3.08
CA LYS A 46 -0.83 10.19 3.79
C LYS A 46 0.09 9.08 4.25
N THR A 47 0.32 9.00 5.56
CA THR A 47 1.19 7.98 6.13
C THR A 47 0.62 6.66 5.66
N VAL A 48 1.34 5.97 4.78
CA VAL A 48 0.94 4.66 4.28
C VAL A 48 1.08 3.72 5.47
N THR A 49 0.01 3.61 6.24
CA THR A 49 -0.04 2.71 7.38
C THR A 49 0.04 1.29 6.83
N ARG A 50 1.05 0.57 7.27
CA ARG A 50 1.17 -0.86 6.96
C ARG A 50 -0.04 -1.58 7.55
N PHE A 51 -0.47 -2.65 6.90
CA PHE A 51 -1.51 -3.50 7.49
C PHE A 51 -0.99 -4.08 8.80
N THR A 52 -1.84 -4.08 9.82
CA THR A 52 -1.57 -4.76 11.09
C THR A 52 -1.52 -6.27 10.86
N ASP A 53 -0.87 -6.99 11.76
CA ASP A 53 -0.76 -8.45 11.60
C ASP A 53 -2.12 -9.14 11.76
N GLU A 54 -3.03 -8.57 12.57
CA GLU A 54 -4.42 -9.03 12.68
C GLU A 54 -5.19 -8.85 11.37
N GLN A 55 -5.04 -7.69 10.70
CA GLN A 55 -5.65 -7.44 9.39
C GLN A 55 -5.13 -8.43 8.34
N LYS A 56 -3.81 -8.68 8.33
CA LYS A 56 -3.21 -9.64 7.39
C LYS A 56 -3.76 -11.04 7.62
N LYS A 57 -3.71 -11.51 8.87
CA LYS A 57 -4.18 -12.85 9.25
C LYS A 57 -5.65 -13.05 8.86
N PHE A 58 -6.51 -12.10 9.22
CA PHE A 58 -7.92 -12.15 8.87
C PHE A 58 -8.15 -12.22 7.34
N MET A 59 -7.38 -11.44 6.56
CA MET A 59 -7.47 -11.45 5.11
C MET A 59 -6.90 -12.73 4.47
N GLU A 60 -5.86 -13.31 5.07
CA GLU A 60 -5.30 -14.61 4.66
C GLU A 60 -6.31 -15.74 4.92
N ASP A 61 -6.92 -15.77 6.10
CA ASP A 61 -7.95 -16.76 6.46
C ASP A 61 -9.15 -16.69 5.49
N LEU A 62 -9.64 -15.48 5.19
CA LEU A 62 -10.70 -15.26 4.20
C LEU A 62 -10.32 -15.70 2.78
N PHE A 63 -9.06 -15.47 2.41
CA PHE A 63 -8.55 -15.86 1.11
C PHE A 63 -8.54 -17.39 0.98
N GLU A 64 -8.06 -18.10 2.01
CA GLU A 64 -8.06 -19.56 2.07
C GLU A 64 -9.46 -20.16 2.09
N GLU A 65 -10.38 -19.61 2.89
CA GLU A 65 -11.79 -20.00 2.94
C GLU A 65 -12.41 -19.93 1.54
N GLY A 66 -12.23 -18.79 0.84
CA GLY A 66 -12.74 -18.62 -0.52
C GLY A 66 -12.18 -19.65 -1.51
N LEU A 67 -10.88 -19.92 -1.46
CA LEU A 67 -10.26 -20.94 -2.32
C LEU A 67 -10.81 -22.34 -2.04
N LYS A 68 -11.01 -22.71 -0.77
CA LYS A 68 -11.53 -24.03 -0.38
C LYS A 68 -12.99 -24.22 -0.76
N GLU A 69 -13.84 -23.23 -0.53
CA GLU A 69 -15.29 -23.36 -0.74
C GLU A 69 -15.74 -23.17 -2.18
N LYS A 70 -15.16 -22.18 -2.87
CA LYS A 70 -15.65 -21.71 -4.19
C LYS A 70 -14.64 -21.91 -5.30
N GLY A 71 -13.45 -22.40 -4.99
CA GLY A 71 -12.32 -22.46 -5.93
C GLY A 71 -11.81 -21.08 -6.35
N ASN A 72 -12.25 -20.01 -5.69
CA ASN A 72 -11.86 -18.64 -6.03
C ASN A 72 -11.90 -17.72 -4.82
N THR A 73 -11.04 -16.71 -4.84
CA THR A 73 -10.94 -15.66 -3.81
C THR A 73 -12.29 -14.97 -3.57
N VAL A 74 -12.55 -14.63 -2.31
CA VAL A 74 -13.73 -13.86 -1.92
C VAL A 74 -13.72 -12.51 -2.64
N ARG A 75 -14.89 -12.04 -3.11
CA ARG A 75 -14.99 -10.73 -3.74
C ARG A 75 -14.59 -9.64 -2.74
N PRO A 76 -13.80 -8.62 -3.14
CA PRO A 76 -13.33 -7.57 -2.21
C PRO A 76 -14.43 -6.87 -1.40
N GLU A 77 -15.63 -6.72 -1.97
CA GLU A 77 -16.76 -6.08 -1.29
C GLU A 77 -17.31 -6.93 -0.16
N VAL A 78 -17.37 -8.24 -0.41
CA VAL A 78 -17.81 -9.22 0.58
C VAL A 78 -16.77 -9.33 1.68
N ALA A 79 -15.48 -9.36 1.33
CA ALA A 79 -14.39 -9.34 2.32
C ALA A 79 -14.41 -8.07 3.18
N LYS A 80 -14.67 -6.90 2.58
CA LYS A 80 -14.85 -5.65 3.31
C LYS A 80 -16.02 -5.72 4.29
N GLN A 81 -17.16 -6.27 3.85
CA GLN A 81 -18.33 -6.41 4.70
C GLN A 81 -18.09 -7.40 5.84
N LYS A 82 -17.51 -8.57 5.54
CA LYS A 82 -17.08 -9.54 6.55
C LYS A 82 -16.12 -8.93 7.57
N MET A 83 -15.19 -8.07 7.15
CA MET A 83 -14.28 -7.38 8.06
C MET A 83 -15.00 -6.44 9.03
N LYS A 84 -16.06 -5.74 8.57
CA LYS A 84 -16.87 -4.88 9.43
C LYS A 84 -17.73 -5.66 10.42
N GLU A 85 -18.15 -6.85 10.04
CA GLU A 85 -19.01 -7.74 10.84
C GLU A 85 -18.19 -8.68 11.74
N ALA A 86 -16.87 -8.74 11.55
CA ALA A 86 -15.98 -9.59 12.31
C ALA A 86 -16.03 -9.25 13.80
N LYS A 87 -16.16 -10.29 14.62
CA LYS A 87 -16.19 -10.19 16.08
C LYS A 87 -15.05 -10.96 16.70
N ASP A 88 -14.55 -10.47 17.82
CA ASP A 88 -13.62 -11.18 18.68
C ASP A 88 -14.33 -12.29 19.48
N ASN A 89 -13.57 -13.06 20.26
CA ASN A 89 -14.11 -14.11 21.12
C ASN A 89 -15.05 -13.58 22.23
N ASN A 90 -14.99 -12.29 22.52
CA ASN A 90 -15.83 -11.61 23.52
C ASN A 90 -17.11 -11.03 22.88
N GLY A 91 -17.30 -11.18 21.57
CA GLY A 91 -18.44 -10.65 20.82
C GLY A 91 -18.32 -9.17 20.43
N ASN A 92 -17.19 -8.52 20.72
CA ASN A 92 -16.91 -7.14 20.34
C ASN A 92 -16.43 -7.07 18.88
N PRO A 93 -16.60 -5.93 18.19
CA PRO A 93 -16.04 -5.74 16.85
C PRO A 93 -14.53 -5.96 16.84
N MET A 94 -14.05 -6.84 15.96
CA MET A 94 -12.63 -7.16 15.82
C MET A 94 -11.82 -5.97 15.28
N PHE A 95 -12.44 -5.16 14.41
CA PHE A 95 -11.81 -3.99 13.80
C PHE A 95 -12.70 -2.75 13.96
N LYS A 96 -12.08 -1.60 14.24
CA LYS A 96 -12.79 -0.33 14.19
C LYS A 96 -13.11 0.05 12.73
N PRO A 97 -14.13 0.89 12.48
CA PRO A 97 -14.45 1.34 11.12
C PRO A 97 -13.28 1.99 10.38
N ILE A 98 -12.38 2.68 11.10
CA ILE A 98 -11.18 3.31 10.54
C ILE A 98 -10.06 2.32 10.23
N GLU A 99 -10.08 1.15 10.87
CA GLU A 99 -9.13 0.05 10.65
C GLU A 99 -9.62 -0.91 9.56
N CYS A 100 -10.86 -0.76 9.10
CA CYS A 100 -11.38 -1.58 8.01
C CYS A 100 -10.71 -1.21 6.69
N LEU A 101 -10.19 -2.21 5.99
CA LEU A 101 -9.54 -2.01 4.70
C LEU A 101 -10.55 -1.58 3.62
N SER A 102 -10.09 -0.70 2.73
CA SER A 102 -10.84 -0.36 1.53
C SER A 102 -10.88 -1.52 0.54
N LYS A 103 -11.89 -1.51 -0.34
CA LYS A 103 -12.00 -2.44 -1.49
C LYS A 103 -10.68 -2.56 -2.26
N GLN A 104 -10.05 -1.42 -2.54
CA GLN A 104 -8.85 -1.37 -3.37
C GLN A 104 -7.65 -1.98 -2.65
N GLN A 105 -7.52 -1.74 -1.35
CA GLN A 105 -6.50 -2.38 -0.50
C GLN A 105 -6.69 -3.91 -0.48
N ILE A 106 -7.92 -4.37 -0.27
CA ILE A 106 -8.25 -5.81 -0.26
C ILE A 106 -7.95 -6.44 -1.63
N LYS A 107 -8.37 -5.81 -2.73
CA LYS A 107 -8.09 -6.28 -4.09
C LYS A 107 -6.59 -6.45 -4.34
N SER A 108 -5.79 -5.46 -3.92
CA SER A 108 -4.33 -5.50 -4.05
C SER A 108 -3.73 -6.64 -3.21
N PHE A 109 -4.21 -6.80 -1.97
CA PHE A 109 -3.75 -7.84 -1.06
C PHE A 109 -4.05 -9.24 -1.60
N PHE A 110 -5.28 -9.49 -2.04
CA PHE A 110 -5.69 -10.76 -2.63
C PHE A 110 -4.94 -11.06 -3.93
N GLY A 111 -4.66 -10.04 -4.77
CA GLY A 111 -3.80 -10.22 -5.94
C GLY A 111 -2.39 -10.68 -5.57
N THR A 112 -1.84 -10.14 -4.49
CA THR A 112 -0.52 -10.53 -3.97
C THR A 112 -0.53 -11.97 -3.44
N LEU A 113 -1.56 -12.34 -2.67
CA LEU A 113 -1.73 -13.72 -2.18
C LEU A 113 -1.96 -14.71 -3.32
N ALA A 114 -2.77 -14.38 -4.32
CA ALA A 114 -3.02 -15.22 -5.48
C ALA A 114 -1.73 -15.48 -6.28
N LYS A 115 -0.89 -14.45 -6.46
CA LYS A 115 0.42 -14.62 -7.11
C LYS A 115 1.32 -15.58 -6.32
N LYS A 116 1.42 -15.38 -5.00
CA LYS A 116 2.21 -16.27 -4.12
C LYS A 116 1.68 -17.71 -4.15
N TYR A 117 0.36 -17.87 -4.09
CA TYR A 117 -0.30 -19.17 -4.17
C TYR A 117 0.02 -19.88 -5.48
N LYS A 118 -0.14 -19.19 -6.62
CA LYS A 118 0.19 -19.74 -7.94
C LYS A 118 1.65 -20.18 -8.03
N GLN A 119 2.57 -19.35 -7.53
CA GLN A 119 3.99 -19.68 -7.52
C GLN A 119 4.28 -20.96 -6.73
N ARG A 120 3.77 -21.06 -5.50
CA ARG A 120 3.95 -22.26 -4.66
C ARG A 120 3.34 -23.51 -5.29
N THR A 121 2.20 -23.39 -5.96
CA THR A 121 1.58 -24.53 -6.65
C THR A 121 2.44 -24.99 -7.83
N MET A 122 2.98 -24.07 -8.63
CA MET A 122 3.88 -24.44 -9.74
C MET A 122 5.17 -25.11 -9.25
N GLU A 123 5.77 -24.60 -8.17
CA GLU A 123 6.96 -25.20 -7.53
C GLU A 123 6.65 -26.63 -7.07
N ARG A 124 5.51 -26.84 -6.39
CA ARG A 124 5.07 -28.17 -5.96
C ARG A 124 4.81 -29.12 -7.13
N ASP A 125 4.16 -28.65 -8.18
CA ASP A 125 3.87 -29.46 -9.37
C ASP A 125 5.16 -29.91 -10.07
N PHE A 126 6.18 -29.06 -10.07
CA PHE A 126 7.51 -29.39 -10.57
C PHE A 126 8.18 -30.47 -9.70
N GLU A 127 8.21 -30.29 -8.39
CA GLU A 127 8.77 -31.27 -7.44
C GLU A 127 8.09 -32.66 -7.58
N LEU A 128 6.76 -32.69 -7.69
CA LEU A 128 6.00 -33.93 -7.89
C LEU A 128 6.35 -34.62 -9.20
N ARG A 129 6.62 -33.84 -10.26
CA ARG A 129 7.02 -34.39 -11.57
C ARG A 129 8.39 -35.04 -11.49
N GLU A 130 9.35 -34.39 -10.85
CA GLU A 130 10.71 -34.93 -10.68
C GLU A 130 10.69 -36.22 -9.84
N LEU A 131 9.97 -36.24 -8.71
CA LEU A 131 9.80 -37.45 -7.90
C LEU A 131 9.18 -38.60 -8.68
N ARG A 132 8.19 -38.31 -9.54
CA ARG A 132 7.57 -39.33 -10.40
C ARG A 132 8.57 -39.93 -11.40
N ILE A 133 9.45 -39.11 -11.96
CA ILE A 133 10.51 -39.56 -12.87
C ILE A 133 11.50 -40.45 -12.11
N GLU A 134 11.93 -40.03 -10.92
CA GLU A 134 12.88 -40.77 -10.09
C GLU A 134 12.34 -42.15 -9.68
N ILE A 135 11.11 -42.22 -9.16
CA ILE A 135 10.44 -43.48 -8.83
C ILE A 135 10.38 -44.40 -10.06
N SER A 136 10.03 -43.82 -11.22
CA SER A 136 9.95 -44.59 -12.47
C SER A 136 11.31 -45.14 -12.90
N ASN A 137 12.40 -44.41 -12.69
CA ASN A 137 13.75 -44.86 -13.03
C ASN A 137 14.23 -45.95 -12.08
N ASN A 138 14.02 -45.79 -10.78
CA ASN A 138 14.35 -46.81 -9.79
C ASN A 138 13.60 -48.12 -10.03
N ALA A 139 12.31 -48.04 -10.37
CA ALA A 139 11.51 -49.23 -10.70
C ALA A 139 12.04 -49.98 -11.94
N ARG A 140 12.59 -49.28 -12.93
CA ARG A 140 13.23 -49.93 -14.09
C ARG A 140 14.53 -50.64 -13.73
N ASN A 141 15.31 -50.09 -12.79
CA ASN A 141 16.59 -50.67 -12.39
C ASN A 141 16.41 -51.95 -11.57
N LEU A 142 15.37 -52.04 -10.73
CA LEU A 142 15.04 -53.24 -9.93
C LEU A 142 14.54 -54.44 -10.75
N GLY A 143 14.09 -54.22 -11.99
CA GLY A 143 13.65 -55.30 -12.88
C GLY A 143 14.77 -55.94 -13.71
N ASN A 144 16.02 -55.44 -13.56
CA ASN A 144 17.19 -55.87 -14.32
C ASN A 144 18.26 -56.57 -13.45
N GLU A 145 17.94 -56.89 -12.18
CA GLU A 145 18.73 -57.74 -11.28
C GLU A 145 18.07 -59.12 -11.11
#